data_AF-A0A535II19-F1
#
_entry.id   AF-A0A535II19-F1
#
_cell.length_a   1.000
_cell.length_b   1.000
_cell.length_c   1.000
_cell.angle_alpha   90.00
_cell.angle_beta   90.00
_cell.angle_gamma   90.00
#
_symmetry.space_group_name_H-M   'P 1'
#
loop_
_entity.id
_entity.type
_entity.pdbx_description
1 polymer ?
#
loop_
_entity_poly.entity_id
_entity_poly.type
_entity_poly.pdbx_seq_one_letter_code
_entity_poly.pdbx_strand_id
1 'polypeptide(L)' 'AHGDHRLAMMLAVAGLIAEGETLIDGFECVSKSFPDFERVLYALMQ' A
#
# COMPACT_ATOMS: atom_id res chain seq x y z
N ALA A 1 7.72 -2.39 -5.76
CA ALA A 1 6.76 -1.59 -6.55
C ALA A 1 7.38 -0.87 -7.76
N HIS A 2 8.71 -0.69 -7.82
CA HIS A 2 9.42 -0.11 -8.98
C HIS A 2 8.88 1.28 -9.42
N GLY A 3 8.39 2.08 -8.48
CA GLY A 3 7.86 3.42 -8.74
C GLY A 3 6.43 3.47 -9.31
N ASP A 4 5.77 2.33 -9.52
CA ASP A 4 4.36 2.27 -9.88
C ASP A 4 3.47 2.32 -8.63
N HIS A 5 2.85 3.47 -8.44
CA HIS A 5 1.96 3.74 -7.30
C HIS A 5 0.72 2.85 -7.28
N ARG A 6 0.23 2.41 -8.43
CA ARG A 6 -0.94 1.51 -8.52
C ARG A 6 -0.56 0.11 -8.07
N LEU A 7 0.59 -0.37 -8.51
CA LEU A 7 1.12 -1.66 -8.05
C LEU A 7 1.37 -1.64 -6.54
N ALA A 8 1.96 -0.56 -6.01
CA ALA A 8 2.16 -0.41 -4.57
C ALA A 8 0.84 -0.48 -3.77
N MET A 9 -0.19 0.27 -4.18
CA MET A 9 -1.51 0.25 -3.54
C MET A 9 -2.18 -1.13 -3.64
N MET A 10 -2.10 -1.79 -4.80
CA MET A 10 -2.62 -3.15 -4.99
C MET A 10 -1.95 -4.15 -4.04
N LEU A 11 -0.62 -4.11 -3.93
CA LEU A 11 0.14 -4.98 -3.04
C LEU A 11 -0.18 -4.71 -1.56
N ALA A 12 -0.43 -3.45 -1.18
CA ALA A 12 -0.83 -3.12 0.19
C ALA A 12 -2.18 -3.74 0.56
N VAL A 13 -3.16 -3.67 -0.34
CA VAL A 13 -4.46 -4.33 -0.13
C VAL A 13 -4.32 -5.84 -0.09
N ALA A 14 -3.51 -6.43 -0.97
CA ALA A 14 -3.24 -7.88 -0.96
C ALA A 14 -2.55 -8.33 0.34
N GLY A 15 -1.63 -7.52 0.88
CA GLY A 15 -0.92 -7.78 2.13
C GLY A 15 -1.83 -7.85 3.36
N LEU A 16 -3.02 -7.26 3.32
CA LEU A 16 -3.99 -7.33 4.44
C LEU A 16 -4.50 -8.74 4.72
N ILE A 17 -4.43 -9.64 3.74
CA ILE A 17 -4.88 -11.03 3.86
C ILE A 17 -3.75 -12.05 3.68
N ALA A 18 -2.52 -11.58 3.47
CA ALA A 18 -1.36 -12.45 3.31
C ALA A 18 -0.96 -13.06 4.65
N GLU A 19 -0.54 -14.32 4.65
CA GLU A 19 0.04 -14.94 5.84
C GLU A 19 1.47 -14.41 6.07
N GLY A 20 1.75 -14.01 7.31
CA GLY A 20 3.06 -13.47 7.69
C GLY A 20 3.22 -11.97 7.40
N GLU A 21 4.47 -11.53 7.26
CA GLU A 21 4.81 -10.13 7.02
C GLU A 21 4.85 -9.82 5.52
N THR A 22 4.20 -8.73 5.11
CA THR A 22 4.30 -8.19 3.75
C THR A 22 5.14 -6.92 3.76
N LEU A 23 6.31 -6.97 3.11
CA LEU A 23 7.17 -5.81 2.90
C LEU A 23 7.06 -5.34 1.44
N ILE A 24 6.67 -4.08 1.22
CA ILE A 24 6.52 -3.49 -0.13
C ILE A 24 7.64 -2.49 -0.37
N ASP A 25 8.60 -2.86 -1.22
CA ASP A 25 9.69 -1.96 -1.62
C ASP A 25 9.19 -0.86 -2.57
N GLY A 26 9.64 0.39 -2.36
CA GLY A 26 9.26 1.55 -3.17
C GLY A 26 7.84 2.07 -2.90
N PHE A 27 7.31 1.91 -1.69
CA PHE A 27 5.95 2.33 -1.34
C PHE A 27 5.75 3.86 -1.35
N GLU A 28 6.82 4.63 -1.19
CA GLU A 28 6.79 6.10 -1.18
C GLU A 28 6.21 6.72 -2.46
N CYS A 29 6.21 5.98 -3.58
CA CYS A 29 5.64 6.43 -4.84
C CYS A 29 4.12 6.61 -4.79
N VAL A 30 3.41 5.99 -3.84
CA VAL A 30 1.96 6.12 -3.63
C VAL A 30 1.54 7.57 -3.44
N SER A 31 2.38 8.35 -2.73
CA SER A 31 2.15 9.76 -2.46
C SER A 31 1.99 10.63 -3.72
N LYS A 32 2.49 10.19 -4.88
CA LYS A 32 2.34 10.92 -6.16
C LYS A 32 0.90 11.00 -6.62
N SER A 33 0.08 9.99 -6.34
CA SER A 33 -1.33 9.95 -6.77
C SER A 33 -2.32 9.99 -5.63
N PHE A 34 -1.94 9.48 -4.46
CA PHE A 34 -2.82 9.37 -3.30
C PHE A 34 -2.04 9.52 -1.99
N PRO A 35 -1.67 10.77 -1.60
CA PRO A 35 -0.91 11.06 -0.38
C PRO A 35 -1.49 10.46 0.90
N ASP A 36 -2.81 10.39 1.00
CA ASP A 36 -3.53 9.92 2.19
C ASP A 36 -3.82 8.42 2.19
N PHE A 37 -3.28 7.64 1.24
CA PHE A 37 -3.64 6.23 1.07
C PHE A 37 -3.46 5.40 2.34
N GLU A 38 -2.32 5.51 3.03
CA GLU A 38 -2.06 4.76 4.27
C GLU A 38 -3.09 5.08 5.34
N ARG A 39 -3.38 6.37 5.55
CA ARG A 39 -4.37 6.83 6.51
C ARG A 39 -5.75 6.26 6.23
N VAL A 40 -6.16 6.25 4.96
CA VAL A 40 -7.44 5.67 4.53
C VAL A 40 -7.45 4.16 4.72
N LEU A 41 -6.37 3.47 4.36
CA LEU A 41 -6.27 2.02 4.49
C LEU A 41 -6.40 1.58 5.96
N TYR A 42 -5.69 2.24 6.88
CA TYR A 42 -5.79 1.97 8.31
C TYR A 42 -7.18 2.29 8.89
N ALA A 43 -7.85 3.32 8.39
CA ALA A 43 -9.20 3.66 8.84
C ALA A 43 -10.24 2.58 8.48
N LEU A 44 -10.01 1.77 7.43
CA LEU A 44 -10.87 0.67 7.03
C LEU A 44 -10.63 -0.62 7.82
N MET A 45 -9.55 -0.70 8.61
CA MET A 45 -9.18 -1.87 9.41
C MET A 45 -9.72 -1.82 10.85
N GLN A 46 -10.59 -0.86 11.17
CA GLN A 46 -11.33 -0.82 12.44
C GLN A 46 -12.58 -1.69 12.39
#